data_AF-A0A661PV49-F1
#
_entry.id   AF-A0A661PV49-F1
#
_cell.length_a   1.000
_cell.length_b   1.000
_cell.length_c   1.000
_cell.angle_alpha   90.00
_cell.angle_beta   90.00
_cell.angle_gamma   90.00
#
_symmetry.space_group_name_H-M   'P 1'
#
loop_
_entity.id
_entity.type
_entity.pdbx_description
1 polymer ?
#
loop_
_entity_poly.entity_id
_entity_poly.type
_entity_poly.pdbx_seq_one_letter_code
_entity_poly.pdbx_strand_id
1 'polypeptide(L)'
;MIKFKKLVFTVLSAMLVVASVLPAAAGYGAGDGSGPMASIFDGTPVTVNGVVSALPSIDDRGLKVDTGEEIVAVYGIGSPVIWERLGFMPLEVGEEVSIEAYEVTFSDDSSKLIAVTVTSGDQTVTLRDPETGKPVWRGCQYRCRQGKNTAAGEHQE
;
A
#
# COMPACT_ATOMS: atom_id res chain seq x y z
N MET A 1 -12.64 45.50 37.02
CA MET A 1 -11.29 45.77 36.48
C MET A 1 -10.84 44.49 35.79
N ILE A 2 -10.47 44.36 34.51
CA ILE A 2 -10.17 45.26 33.37
C ILE A 2 -10.74 44.57 32.11
N LYS A 3 -11.40 45.34 31.23
CA LYS A 3 -11.92 44.89 29.93
C LYS A 3 -10.77 44.88 28.91
N PHE A 4 -10.45 43.74 28.32
CA PHE A 4 -9.57 43.69 27.14
C PHE A 4 -10.40 43.70 25.85
N LYS A 5 -10.26 44.82 25.11
CA LYS A 5 -10.86 45.04 23.79
C LYS A 5 -9.88 44.55 22.71
N LYS A 6 -10.44 43.82 21.73
CA LYS A 6 -10.13 43.75 20.28
C LYS A 6 -8.67 43.72 19.83
N LEU A 7 -8.31 42.71 19.03
CA LEU A 7 -7.57 42.97 17.79
C LEU A 7 -7.93 41.94 16.71
N VAL A 8 -8.46 42.46 15.61
CA VAL A 8 -8.74 41.78 14.35
C VAL A 8 -7.44 41.78 13.54
N PHE A 9 -7.03 40.63 13.00
CA PHE A 9 -6.05 40.55 11.93
C PHE A 9 -6.55 39.55 10.88
N THR A 10 -7.26 40.07 9.89
CA THR A 10 -7.62 39.36 8.66
C THR A 10 -6.42 39.44 7.72
N VAL A 11 -5.69 38.33 7.53
CA VAL A 11 -4.66 38.22 6.49
C VAL A 11 -5.33 37.56 5.28
N LEU A 12 -5.65 38.40 4.29
CA LEU A 12 -6.14 38.02 2.98
C LEU A 12 -4.96 37.51 2.15
N SER A 13 -4.75 36.18 2.13
CA SER A 13 -3.74 35.54 1.30
C SER A 13 -4.34 35.23 -0.07
N ALA A 14 -3.99 36.05 -1.08
CA ALA A 14 -4.33 35.81 -2.47
C ALA A 14 -3.41 34.71 -3.04
N MET A 15 -3.86 33.45 -2.98
CA MET A 15 -3.20 32.34 -3.66
C MET A 15 -3.50 32.41 -5.16
N LEU A 16 -2.48 32.76 -5.94
CA LEU A 16 -2.47 32.69 -7.39
C LEU A 16 -2.34 31.21 -7.79
N VAL A 17 -3.45 30.58 -8.19
CA VAL A 17 -3.45 29.22 -8.75
C VAL A 17 -3.01 29.29 -10.22
N VAL A 18 -1.75 28.93 -10.49
CA VAL A 18 -1.27 28.67 -11.83
C VAL A 18 -1.66 27.23 -12.19
N ALA A 19 -2.75 27.06 -12.94
CA ALA A 19 -3.14 25.75 -13.45
C ALA A 19 -2.24 25.37 -14.64
N SER A 20 -1.15 24.65 -14.38
CA SER A 20 -0.37 23.98 -15.41
C SER A 20 -1.12 22.73 -15.87
N VAL A 21 -1.76 22.81 -17.05
CA VAL A 21 -2.32 21.65 -17.74
C VAL A 21 -1.16 20.84 -18.29
N LEU A 22 -0.78 19.76 -17.59
CA LEU A 22 0.14 18.76 -18.14
C LEU A 22 -0.64 17.77 -19.01
N PRO A 23 -0.14 17.42 -20.21
CA PRO A 23 -0.73 16.36 -21.00
C PRO A 23 -0.54 15.02 -20.26
N ALA A 24 -1.66 14.36 -19.95
CA ALA A 24 -1.67 12.99 -19.45
C ALA A 24 -1.04 12.07 -20.51
N ALA A 25 0.17 11.59 -20.26
CA ALA A 25 0.81 10.58 -21.07
C ALA A 25 0.03 9.26 -20.91
N ALA A 26 -0.54 8.75 -22.00
CA ALA A 26 -1.15 7.44 -22.03
C ALA A 26 -0.07 6.36 -21.77
N GLY A 27 -0.10 5.77 -20.58
CA GLY A 27 0.88 4.78 -20.12
C GLY A 27 0.75 3.44 -20.83
N TYR A 28 1.36 3.31 -22.02
CA TYR A 28 1.66 2.02 -22.66
C TYR A 28 3.07 1.56 -22.24
N GLY A 29 3.23 1.19 -20.97
CA GLY A 29 4.47 0.55 -20.48
C GLY A 29 4.56 -0.90 -20.95
N ALA A 30 5.76 -1.47 -20.99
CA ALA A 30 6.04 -2.82 -21.50
C ALA A 30 5.33 -3.99 -20.77
N GLY A 31 4.51 -3.71 -19.74
CA GLY A 31 3.76 -4.72 -18.99
C GLY A 31 4.61 -5.63 -18.09
N ASP A 32 5.94 -5.48 -18.13
CA ASP A 32 6.94 -6.14 -17.29
C ASP A 32 7.22 -5.40 -15.98
N GLY A 33 6.58 -4.24 -15.79
CA GLY A 33 6.79 -3.36 -14.65
C GLY A 33 8.04 -2.48 -14.74
N SER A 34 8.64 -2.32 -15.93
CA SER A 34 9.80 -1.44 -16.18
C SER A 34 9.42 0.00 -16.56
N GLY A 35 8.13 0.30 -16.71
CA GLY A 35 7.67 1.69 -16.87
C GLY A 35 8.07 2.53 -15.66
N PRO A 36 8.04 3.87 -15.75
CA PRO A 36 8.31 4.74 -14.61
C PRO A 36 7.27 4.43 -13.51
N MET A 37 7.63 3.53 -12.60
CA MET A 37 6.87 3.29 -11.39
C MET A 37 7.34 4.34 -10.41
N ALA A 38 6.41 5.19 -9.98
CA ALA A 38 6.61 5.92 -8.73
C ALA A 38 7.03 4.88 -7.68
N SER A 39 8.17 5.12 -7.03
CA SER A 39 8.61 4.24 -5.96
C SER A 39 7.60 4.39 -4.85
N ILE A 40 7.06 3.28 -4.34
CA ILE A 40 6.15 3.35 -3.19
C ILE A 40 6.85 3.95 -1.96
N PHE A 41 8.18 3.88 -1.91
CA PHE A 41 9.01 4.43 -0.84
C PHE A 41 9.20 5.94 -0.92
N ASP A 42 8.75 6.57 -2.01
CA ASP A 42 8.64 8.04 -2.07
C ASP A 42 7.43 8.55 -1.26
N GLY A 43 6.55 7.64 -0.83
CA GLY A 43 5.42 7.93 0.05
C GLY A 43 5.80 8.02 1.52
N THR A 44 4.82 8.35 2.36
CA THR A 44 5.00 8.41 3.82
C THR A 44 4.73 7.04 4.43
N PRO A 45 5.65 6.45 5.23
CA PRO A 45 5.38 5.18 5.91
C PRO A 45 4.29 5.37 6.97
N VAL A 46 3.32 4.45 6.99
CA VAL A 46 2.16 4.45 7.90
C VAL A 46 1.92 3.03 8.41
N THR A 47 1.61 2.92 9.70
CA THR A 47 1.11 1.67 10.28
C THR A 47 -0.39 1.80 10.53
N VAL A 48 -1.16 0.85 9.99
CA VAL A 48 -2.62 0.75 10.19
C VAL A 48 -2.88 -0.43 11.11
N ASN A 49 -3.47 -0.18 12.27
CA ASN A 49 -3.91 -1.22 13.20
C ASN A 49 -5.43 -1.19 13.28
N GLY A 50 -6.06 -2.36 13.32
CA GLY A 50 -7.51 -2.45 13.43
C GLY A 50 -8.07 -3.81 13.10
N VAL A 51 -9.38 -3.88 12.87
CA VAL A 51 -10.08 -5.12 12.54
C VAL A 51 -10.52 -5.08 11.08
N VAL A 52 -10.33 -6.17 10.34
CA VAL A 52 -10.80 -6.28 8.95
C VAL A 52 -12.32 -6.18 8.92
N SER A 53 -12.85 -5.12 8.32
CA SER A 53 -14.29 -4.87 8.21
C SER A 53 -14.88 -5.34 6.89
N ALA A 54 -14.08 -5.36 5.81
CA ALA A 54 -14.47 -5.93 4.52
C ALA A 54 -13.26 -6.34 3.67
N LEU A 55 -13.41 -7.44 2.93
CA LEU A 55 -12.40 -7.92 1.98
C LEU A 55 -12.50 -7.18 0.63
N PRO A 56 -11.40 -7.10 -0.15
CA PRO A 56 -11.43 -6.56 -1.49
C PRO A 56 -12.44 -7.30 -2.39
N SER A 57 -13.24 -6.54 -3.13
CA SER A 57 -14.25 -7.01 -4.09
C SER A 57 -13.87 -6.63 -5.53
N ILE A 58 -14.80 -6.85 -6.47
CA ILE A 58 -14.60 -6.46 -7.88
C ILE A 58 -14.67 -4.94 -8.05
N ASP A 59 -15.59 -4.30 -7.32
CA ASP A 59 -15.88 -2.87 -7.40
C ASP A 59 -14.99 -2.04 -6.45
N ASP A 60 -14.45 -2.67 -5.41
CA ASP A 60 -13.55 -2.03 -4.45
C ASP A 60 -12.33 -2.91 -4.17
N ARG A 61 -11.17 -2.48 -4.64
CA ARG A 61 -9.91 -3.24 -4.52
C ARG A 61 -9.20 -3.04 -3.18
N GLY A 62 -9.73 -2.21 -2.28
CA GLY A 62 -9.13 -1.95 -0.97
C GLY A 62 -9.65 -2.92 0.09
N LEU A 63 -8.74 -3.46 0.90
CA LEU A 63 -9.09 -4.10 2.17
C LEU A 63 -9.55 -3.00 3.14
N LYS A 64 -10.72 -3.18 3.74
CA LYS A 64 -11.26 -2.22 4.71
C LYS A 64 -10.86 -2.66 6.11
N VAL A 65 -10.25 -1.73 6.85
CA VAL A 65 -9.82 -1.92 8.23
C VAL A 65 -10.51 -0.88 9.09
N ASP A 66 -11.24 -1.34 10.10
CA ASP A 66 -11.79 -0.50 11.15
C ASP A 66 -10.72 -0.24 12.21
N THR A 67 -10.27 1.01 12.29
CA THR A 67 -9.25 1.46 13.25
C THR A 67 -9.82 1.81 14.62
N GLY A 68 -11.14 1.76 14.78
CA GLY A 68 -11.88 2.27 15.93
C GLY A 68 -12.24 3.76 15.84
N GLU A 69 -11.56 4.51 14.97
CA GLU A 69 -11.88 5.92 14.67
C GLU A 69 -12.57 6.06 13.30
N GLU A 70 -12.07 5.33 12.31
CA GLU A 70 -12.59 5.32 10.95
C GLU A 70 -12.33 4.01 10.21
N ILE A 71 -13.02 3.83 9.08
CA ILE A 71 -12.78 2.74 8.14
C ILE A 71 -11.76 3.19 7.09
N VAL A 72 -10.56 2.60 7.15
CA VAL A 72 -9.46 2.88 6.23
C VAL A 72 -9.41 1.84 5.11
N ALA A 73 -9.14 2.29 3.88
CA ALA A 73 -8.95 1.41 2.73
C ALA A 73 -7.45 1.20 2.42
N VAL A 74 -6.98 -0.04 2.53
CA VAL A 74 -5.60 -0.43 2.24
C VAL A 74 -5.53 -1.24 0.95
N TYR A 75 -4.68 -0.82 0.01
CA TYR A 75 -4.55 -1.40 -1.32
C TYR A 75 -3.28 -2.22 -1.47
N GLY A 76 -3.23 -3.02 -2.54
CA GLY A 76 -2.04 -3.82 -2.85
C GLY A 76 -1.88 -5.05 -1.95
N ILE A 77 -2.98 -5.57 -1.40
CA ILE A 77 -3.01 -6.80 -0.57
C ILE A 77 -2.77 -8.07 -1.39
N GLY A 78 -3.04 -8.03 -2.71
CA GLY A 78 -2.97 -9.20 -3.58
C GLY A 78 -4.25 -10.06 -3.52
N SER A 79 -4.30 -11.10 -4.34
CA SER A 79 -5.42 -12.07 -4.37
C SER A 79 -5.20 -13.15 -3.32
N PRO A 80 -6.26 -13.78 -2.75
CA PRO A 80 -6.13 -14.93 -1.84
C PRO A 80 -5.20 -16.04 -2.36
N VAL A 81 -5.19 -16.26 -3.68
CA VAL A 81 -4.31 -17.25 -4.34
C VAL A 81 -2.82 -16.95 -4.10
N ILE A 82 -2.44 -15.67 -3.97
CA ILE A 82 -1.06 -15.28 -3.68
C ILE A 82 -0.70 -15.58 -2.23
N TRP A 83 -1.64 -15.41 -1.30
CA TRP A 83 -1.44 -15.70 0.12
C TRP A 83 -1.22 -17.20 0.33
N GLU A 84 -2.08 -18.03 -0.26
CA GLU A 84 -1.93 -19.49 -0.25
C GLU A 84 -0.57 -19.92 -0.83
N ARG A 85 -0.14 -19.30 -1.94
CA ARG A 85 1.17 -19.58 -2.55
C ARG A 85 2.35 -19.13 -1.71
N LEU A 86 2.18 -18.13 -0.86
CA LEU A 86 3.17 -17.71 0.13
C LEU A 86 3.15 -18.60 1.38
N GLY A 87 2.21 -19.53 1.49
CA GLY A 87 2.06 -20.43 2.64
C GLY A 87 1.29 -19.82 3.80
N PHE A 88 0.52 -18.75 3.55
CA PHE A 88 -0.29 -18.07 4.56
C PHE A 88 -1.78 -18.25 4.29
N MET A 89 -2.57 -18.18 5.35
CA MET A 89 -4.02 -18.13 5.21
C MET A 89 -4.43 -16.72 4.76
N PRO A 90 -5.36 -16.60 3.79
CA PRO A 90 -5.95 -15.30 3.45
C PRO A 90 -6.66 -14.68 4.66
N LEU A 91 -6.66 -13.36 4.74
CA LEU A 91 -7.38 -12.62 5.77
C LEU A 91 -8.89 -12.87 5.70
N GLU A 92 -9.53 -12.85 6.87
CA GLU A 92 -10.98 -12.93 7.04
C GLU A 92 -11.55 -11.67 7.68
N VAL A 93 -12.86 -11.43 7.48
CA VAL A 93 -13.56 -10.33 8.15
C VAL A 93 -13.65 -10.64 9.65
N GLY A 94 -13.33 -9.66 10.48
CA GLY A 94 -13.29 -9.79 11.93
C GLY A 94 -11.91 -10.09 12.51
N GLU A 95 -10.88 -10.27 11.68
CA GLU A 95 -9.51 -10.47 12.15
C GLU A 95 -8.83 -9.15 12.54
N GLU A 96 -8.08 -9.18 13.64
CA GLU A 96 -7.21 -8.07 14.06
C GLU A 96 -5.90 -8.11 13.26
N VAL A 97 -5.55 -6.97 12.67
CA VAL A 97 -4.42 -6.83 11.78
C VAL A 97 -3.56 -5.62 12.11
N SER A 98 -2.26 -5.76 11.89
CA SER A 98 -1.29 -4.67 11.87
C SER A 98 -0.63 -4.63 10.49
N ILE A 99 -0.84 -3.54 9.76
CA ILE A 99 -0.41 -3.39 8.37
C ILE A 99 0.62 -2.27 8.28
N GLU A 100 1.81 -2.62 7.80
CA GLU A 100 2.81 -1.64 7.36
C GLU A 100 2.51 -1.25 5.91
N ALA A 101 2.30 0.04 5.68
CA ALA A 101 1.95 0.60 4.39
C ALA A 101 2.72 1.88 4.10
N TYR A 102 2.65 2.33 2.86
CA TYR A 102 3.06 3.67 2.45
C TYR A 102 1.85 4.43 1.93
N GLU A 103 1.64 5.65 2.41
CA GLU A 103 0.72 6.59 1.80
C GLU A 103 1.38 7.20 0.56
N VAL A 104 0.85 6.85 -0.62
CA VAL A 104 1.37 7.28 -1.91
C VAL A 104 0.35 8.18 -2.58
N THR A 105 0.77 9.40 -2.93
CA THR A 105 -0.02 10.34 -3.73
C THR A 105 0.21 10.06 -5.22
N PHE A 106 -0.87 9.79 -5.95
CA PHE A 106 -0.84 9.55 -7.39
C PHE A 106 -0.92 10.86 -8.18
N SER A 107 -0.68 10.79 -9.48
CA SER A 107 -0.73 11.95 -10.38
C SER A 107 -2.11 12.60 -10.52
N ASP A 108 -3.16 11.95 -10.02
CA ASP A 108 -4.53 12.47 -9.94
C ASP A 108 -4.83 13.14 -8.59
N ASP A 109 -3.79 13.44 -7.81
CA ASP A 109 -3.84 13.97 -6.44
C ASP A 109 -4.56 13.06 -5.43
N SER A 110 -4.94 11.83 -5.82
CA SER A 110 -5.47 10.86 -4.86
C SER A 110 -4.36 10.22 -4.04
N SER A 111 -4.53 10.16 -2.73
CA SER A 111 -3.67 9.36 -1.85
C SER A 111 -4.22 7.94 -1.70
N LYS A 112 -3.35 6.94 -1.67
CA LYS A 112 -3.73 5.56 -1.29
C LYS A 112 -2.69 4.95 -0.38
N LEU A 113 -3.16 4.13 0.56
CA LEU A 113 -2.31 3.30 1.39
C LEU A 113 -1.95 2.02 0.66
N ILE A 114 -0.65 1.79 0.46
CA ILE A 114 -0.12 0.64 -0.24
C ILE A 114 0.56 -0.29 0.75
N ALA A 115 -0.01 -1.48 0.97
CA ALA A 115 0.53 -2.46 1.91
C ALA A 115 1.90 -3.01 1.46
N VAL A 116 2.78 -3.19 2.44
CA VAL A 116 4.10 -3.80 2.32
C VAL A 116 4.17 -5.08 3.15
N THR A 117 3.74 -5.00 4.42
CA THR A 117 3.70 -6.11 5.35
C THR A 117 2.34 -6.15 6.02
N VAL A 118 1.77 -7.34 6.19
CA VAL A 118 0.55 -7.54 6.98
C VAL A 118 0.84 -8.55 8.07
N THR A 119 0.49 -8.23 9.30
CA THR A 119 0.53 -9.15 10.44
C THR A 119 -0.89 -9.40 10.93
N SER A 120 -1.26 -10.68 11.08
CA SER A 120 -2.52 -11.15 11.66
C SER A 120 -2.21 -12.29 12.61
N GLY A 121 -2.52 -12.11 13.91
CA GLY A 121 -2.07 -13.05 14.95
C GLY A 121 -0.55 -13.29 14.91
N ASP A 122 -0.16 -14.56 14.79
CA ASP A 122 1.25 -14.99 14.70
C ASP A 122 1.79 -15.04 13.25
N GLN A 123 0.99 -14.63 12.26
CA GLN A 123 1.36 -14.67 10.85
C GLN A 123 1.78 -13.29 10.37
N THR A 124 3.00 -13.18 9.83
CA THR A 124 3.49 -11.98 9.15
C THR A 124 3.77 -12.28 7.69
N VAL A 125 3.08 -11.56 6.80
CA VAL A 125 3.16 -11.72 5.36
C VAL A 125 3.80 -10.51 4.72
N THR A 126 4.95 -10.71 4.08
CA THR A 126 5.61 -9.67 3.27
C THR A 126 5.06 -9.71 1.84
N LEU A 127 4.38 -8.64 1.44
CA LEU A 127 3.71 -8.50 0.15
C LEU A 127 4.58 -7.80 -0.90
N ARG A 128 5.64 -7.10 -0.48
CA ARG A 128 6.54 -6.37 -1.36
C ARG A 128 7.99 -6.58 -0.98
N ASP A 129 8.84 -6.60 -2.00
CA ASP A 129 10.28 -6.63 -1.81
C ASP A 129 10.73 -5.34 -1.09
N PRO A 130 11.47 -5.43 0.04
CA PRO A 130 11.79 -4.28 0.87
C PRO A 130 12.83 -3.35 0.25
N GLU A 131 13.59 -3.82 -0.75
CA GLU A 131 14.61 -3.00 -1.43
C GLU A 131 14.02 -2.29 -2.65
N THR A 132 13.10 -2.94 -3.35
CA THR A 132 12.59 -2.47 -4.65
C THR A 132 11.14 -1.99 -4.61
N GLY A 133 10.39 -2.29 -3.56
CA GLY A 133 8.97 -1.94 -3.41
C GLY A 133 8.03 -2.69 -4.36
N LYS A 134 8.58 -3.61 -5.17
CA LYS A 134 7.82 -4.38 -6.15
C LYS A 134 6.94 -5.41 -5.44
N PRO A 135 5.69 -5.60 -5.88
CA PRO A 135 4.86 -6.70 -5.38
C PRO A 135 5.57 -8.01 -5.63
N VAL A 136 5.65 -8.86 -4.61
CA VAL A 136 6.36 -10.13 -4.75
C VAL A 136 5.79 -10.96 -5.91
N TRP A 137 4.47 -10.84 -6.19
CA TRP A 137 3.74 -11.56 -7.25
C TRP A 137 3.87 -11.00 -8.66
N ARG A 138 4.65 -9.94 -8.87
CA ARG A 138 4.94 -9.39 -10.20
C ARG A 138 6.43 -9.51 -10.51
N GLY A 139 6.79 -10.29 -11.54
CA GLY A 139 8.16 -10.48 -12.03
C GLY A 139 8.68 -11.93 -11.93
N CYS A 140 9.85 -12.24 -12.53
CA CYS A 140 10.47 -13.57 -12.47
C CYS A 140 10.87 -13.99 -11.04
N GLN A 141 10.81 -13.11 -10.04
CA GLN A 141 11.34 -13.40 -8.70
C GLN A 141 10.80 -14.70 -8.10
N TYR A 142 9.53 -15.07 -8.34
CA TYR A 142 8.99 -16.34 -7.88
C TYR A 142 9.56 -17.59 -8.58
N ARG A 143 9.61 -17.60 -9.92
CA ARG A 143 10.15 -18.75 -10.68
C ARG A 143 11.67 -18.86 -10.56
N CYS A 144 12.36 -17.72 -10.55
CA CYS A 144 13.80 -17.63 -10.46
C CYS A 144 14.32 -17.95 -9.02
N ARG A 145 13.54 -17.74 -7.95
CA ARG A 145 13.93 -18.07 -6.56
C ARG A 145 13.60 -19.51 -6.14
N GLN A 146 12.47 -20.09 -6.59
CA GLN A 146 12.22 -21.52 -6.35
C GLN A 146 13.29 -22.41 -7.01
N GLY A 147 13.72 -22.08 -8.24
CA GLY A 147 14.79 -22.81 -8.91
C GLY A 147 16.16 -22.80 -8.19
N LYS A 148 16.40 -21.83 -7.29
CA LYS A 148 17.62 -21.80 -6.46
C LYS A 148 17.48 -22.60 -5.16
N ASN A 149 16.29 -22.74 -4.61
CA ASN A 149 16.07 -23.50 -3.37
C ASN A 149 15.96 -25.01 -3.62
N THR A 150 15.53 -25.45 -4.80
CA THR A 150 15.53 -26.88 -5.17
C THR A 150 16.93 -27.41 -5.49
N ALA A 151 17.88 -26.53 -5.85
CA ALA A 151 19.26 -26.93 -6.18
C ALA A 151 20.19 -27.06 -4.96
N ALA A 152 19.74 -26.69 -3.75
CA ALA A 152 20.55 -26.73 -2.53
C ALA A 152 20.18 -27.89 -1.58
N GLY A 153 19.26 -28.78 -1.98
CA GLY A 153 18.63 -29.77 -1.11
C GLY A 153 18.92 -31.25 -1.44
N GLU A 154 19.93 -31.57 -2.25
CA GLU A 154 20.27 -32.98 -2.52
C GLU A 154 21.78 -33.16 -2.74
N HIS A 155 22.48 -33.44 -1.64
CA HIS A 155 23.63 -34.36 -1.59
C HIS A 155 24.05 -34.55 -0.12
N GLN A 156 23.33 -35.41 0.58
CA GLN A 156 23.86 -36.20 1.70
C GLN A 156 23.30 -37.62 1.57
N GLU A 157 24.04 -38.47 0.87
CA GLU A 157 24.44 -39.79 1.35
C GLU A 157 25.75 -40.20 0.66
#